data_AF-A0A954Q1I6-F1
#
_entry.id   AF-A0A954Q1I6-F1
#
_cell.length_a   1.000
_cell.length_b   1.000
_cell.length_c   1.000
_cell.angle_alpha   90.00
_cell.angle_beta   90.00
_cell.angle_gamma   90.00
#
_symmetry.space_group_name_H-M   'P 1'
#
loop_
_entity.id
_entity.type
_entity.pdbx_description
1 polymer ?
#
loop_
_entity_poly.entity_id
_entity_poly.type
_entity_poly.pdbx_seq_one_letter_code
_entity_poly.pdbx_strand_id
1 'polypeptide(L)' 'MEDKLDVIVQERKKLAVGPRVRVGPKQQCATEPEVRIHREGNRIESIVISCACGEEITVICGYDEAAK' A
#
# COMPACT_ATOMS: atom_id res chain seq x y z
N MET A 1 37.25 25.03 30.46
CA MET A 1 36.16 24.81 31.43
C MET A 1 34.90 24.75 30.60
N GLU A 2 34.46 23.53 30.30
CA GLU A 2 33.41 23.22 29.33
C GLU A 2 32.05 23.28 30.04
N ASP A 3 31.14 24.10 29.53
CA ASP A 3 29.77 24.19 30.05
C ASP A 3 28.89 23.21 29.27
N LYS A 4 28.37 22.21 29.99
CA LYS A 4 27.73 21.01 29.46
C LYS A 4 26.22 21.24 29.38
N LEU A 5 25.71 21.65 28.22
CA LEU A 5 24.27 21.77 27.97
C LEU A 5 23.69 20.38 27.63
N ASP A 6 23.03 19.78 28.63
CA ASP A 6 22.34 18.50 28.54
C ASP A 6 21.03 18.67 27.73
N VAL A 7 21.05 18.30 26.45
CA VAL A 7 19.86 18.34 25.59
C VAL A 7 19.07 17.04 25.77
N ILE A 8 18.08 17.07 26.67
CA ILE A 8 17.08 16.01 26.82
C ILE A 8 16.18 16.06 25.58
N VAL A 9 16.52 15.29 24.55
CA VAL A 9 15.65 15.08 23.38
C VAL A 9 14.51 14.15 23.80
N GLN A 10 13.39 14.74 24.23
CA GLN A 10 12.14 14.01 24.42
C GLN A 10 11.75 13.33 23.10
N GLU A 11 11.71 12.00 23.11
CA GLU A 11 11.19 11.17 22.02
C GLU A 11 9.78 11.62 21.62
N ARG A 12 9.67 12.27 20.46
CA ARG A 12 8.37 12.56 19.85
C ARG A 12 7.82 11.26 19.24
N LYS A 13 6.89 10.67 20.00
CA LYS A 13 5.87 9.65 19.66
C LYS A 13 5.85 9.24 18.18
N LYS A 14 6.17 7.97 17.92
CA LYS A 14 5.93 7.26 16.66
C LYS A 14 4.42 7.28 16.34
N LEU A 15 4.00 8.17 15.44
CA LEU A 15 2.70 8.05 14.77
C LEU A 15 2.83 6.95 13.69
N ALA A 16 2.08 5.86 13.86
CA ALA A 16 2.01 4.70 12.96
C ALA A 16 1.83 5.15 11.49
N VAL A 17 2.80 4.93 10.60
CA VAL A 17 3.01 3.71 9.79
C VAL A 17 1.72 3.22 9.10
N GLY A 18 1.17 4.05 8.21
CA GLY A 18 0.37 3.54 7.09
C GLY A 18 1.26 2.79 6.09
N PRO A 19 0.71 1.89 5.25
CA PRO A 19 1.48 1.18 4.22
C PRO A 19 2.12 2.21 3.28
N ARG A 20 3.45 2.36 3.37
CA ARG A 20 4.21 3.22 2.48
C ARG A 20 4.42 2.48 1.16
N VAL A 21 3.63 2.83 0.16
CA VAL A 21 3.82 2.34 -1.21
C VAL A 21 5.08 3.00 -1.77
N ARG A 22 6.08 2.21 -2.14
CA ARG A 22 7.26 2.70 -2.87
C ARG A 22 6.91 2.75 -4.34
N VAL A 23 6.90 3.95 -4.94
CA VAL A 23 6.72 4.10 -6.39
C VAL A 23 8.10 4.02 -7.03
N GLY A 24 8.36 2.96 -7.79
CA GLY A 24 9.57 2.79 -8.58
C GLY A 24 9.63 3.71 -9.80
N PRO A 25 10.74 3.74 -10.54
CA PRO A 25 10.82 4.47 -11.81
C PRO A 25 9.74 3.99 -12.78
N LYS A 26 9.16 4.91 -13.57
CA LYS A 26 8.18 4.56 -14.61
C LYS A 26 8.82 3.64 -15.64
N GLN A 27 8.52 2.35 -15.57
CA GLN A 27 8.83 1.42 -16.66
C GLN A 27 7.93 1.79 -17.84
N GLN A 28 8.52 2.08 -19.00
CA GLN A 28 7.75 2.30 -20.23
C GLN A 28 7.28 0.95 -20.74
N CYS A 29 6.06 0.57 -20.40
CA CYS A 29 5.42 -0.61 -20.96
C CYS A 29 4.55 -0.18 -22.15
N ALA A 30 4.73 -0.85 -23.28
CA ALA A 30 4.04 -0.52 -24.54
C ALA A 30 2.59 -1.03 -24.60
N THR A 31 2.18 -1.88 -23.66
CA THR A 31 0.86 -2.51 -23.63
C THR A 31 -0.03 -1.82 -22.59
N GLU A 32 -1.34 -1.74 -22.85
CA GLU A 32 -2.29 -1.23 -21.86
C GLU A 32 -2.41 -2.20 -20.68
N PRO A 33 -2.55 -1.71 -19.44
CA PRO A 33 -2.79 -2.57 -18.29
C PRO A 33 -4.15 -3.26 -18.39
N GLU A 34 -4.21 -4.53 -17.99
CA GLU A 34 -5.45 -5.30 -17.94
C GLU A 34 -6.01 -5.33 -16.51
N VAL A 35 -7.33 -5.18 -16.36
CA VAL A 35 -8.01 -5.26 -15.06
C VAL A 35 -9.03 -6.37 -15.09
N ARG A 36 -8.91 -7.31 -14.16
CA ARG A 36 -9.80 -8.48 -14.00
C ARG A 36 -10.46 -8.44 -12.62
N ILE A 37 -11.77 -8.68 -12.58
CA ILE A 37 -12.55 -8.68 -11.34
C ILE A 37 -13.05 -10.10 -11.07
N HIS A 38 -12.65 -10.67 -9.95
CA HIS A 38 -13.15 -11.96 -9.47
C HIS A 38 -14.29 -11.73 -8.48
N ARG A 39 -15.43 -12.36 -8.75
CA ARG A 39 -16.66 -12.22 -7.97
C ARG A 39 -17.11 -13.58 -7.44
N GLU A 40 -17.59 -13.59 -6.20
CA GLU A 40 -18.32 -14.71 -5.61
C GLU A 40 -19.73 -14.24 -5.25
N GLY A 41 -20.72 -14.71 -6.00
CA GLY A 41 -22.09 -14.22 -5.89
C GLY A 41 -22.17 -12.71 -6.16
N ASN A 42 -22.56 -11.94 -5.14
CA ASN A 42 -22.70 -10.48 -5.20
C ASN A 42 -21.51 -9.72 -4.57
N ARG A 43 -20.46 -10.44 -4.14
CA ARG A 43 -19.26 -9.85 -3.55
C ARG A 43 -18.09 -9.91 -4.54
N ILE A 44 -17.25 -8.88 -4.53
CA ILE A 44 -15.98 -8.88 -5.27
C ILE A 44 -14.96 -9.48 -4.32
N GLU A 45 -14.39 -10.63 -4.66
CA GLU A 45 -13.39 -11.30 -3.84
C GLU A 45 -12.00 -10.70 -4.07
N SER A 46 -11.67 -10.47 -5.33
CA SER A 46 -10.38 -9.86 -5.70
C SER A 46 -10.42 -9.10 -7.01
N ILE A 47 -9.51 -8.13 -7.12
CA ILE A 47 -9.24 -7.36 -8.33
C ILE A 47 -7.79 -7.59 -8.71
N VAL A 48 -7.56 -8.12 -9.90
CA VAL A 48 -6.22 -8.35 -10.44
C VAL A 48 -5.94 -7.27 -11.47
N ILE A 49 -4.83 -6.55 -11.29
CA ILE A 49 -4.33 -5.52 -12.19
C ILE A 49 -3.02 -6.03 -12.76
N SER A 50 -3.03 -6.42 -14.02
CA SER A 50 -1.85 -6.93 -14.72
C SER A 50 -1.19 -5.76 -15.46
N CYS A 51 0.01 -5.41 -15.02
CA CYS A 51 0.82 -4.40 -15.67
C CYS A 51 1.46 -4.98 -16.93
N ALA A 52 1.70 -4.13 -17.92
CA ALA A 52 2.30 -4.52 -19.17
C ALA A 52 3.78 -4.94 -19.09
N CYS A 53 4.42 -4.78 -17.92
CA CYS A 53 5.72 -5.41 -17.61
C CYS A 53 5.60 -6.88 -17.19
N GLY A 54 4.39 -7.44 -17.06
CA GLY A 54 4.14 -8.78 -16.55
C GLY A 54 4.01 -8.87 -15.04
N GLU A 55 4.08 -7.75 -14.31
CA GLU A 55 3.77 -7.71 -12.88
C GLU A 55 2.26 -7.71 -12.65
N GLU A 56 1.80 -8.42 -11.63
CA GLU A 56 0.39 -8.49 -11.27
C GLU A 56 0.18 -7.98 -9.84
N ILE A 57 -0.84 -7.13 -9.68
CA ILE A 57 -1.26 -6.60 -8.39
C ILE A 57 -2.64 -7.19 -8.08
N THR A 58 -2.73 -8.00 -7.03
CA THR A 58 -4.00 -8.57 -6.56
C THR A 58 -4.47 -7.84 -5.32
N VAL A 59 -5.60 -7.15 -5.43
CA VAL A 59 -6.30 -6.53 -4.31
C VAL A 59 -7.35 -7.52 -3.80
N ILE A 60 -7.17 -8.03 -2.58
CA ILE A 60 -8.15 -8.90 -1.92
C ILE A 60 -9.13 -8.02 -1.15
N CYS A 61 -10.42 -8.19 -1.41
CA CYS A 61 -11.47 -7.40 -0.78
C CYS A 61 -11.94 -8.07 0.51
N GLY A 62 -11.59 -7.49 1.66
CA GLY A 62 -12.18 -7.84 2.95
C GLY A 62 -13.44 -7.03 3.18
N TYR A 63 -14.58 -7.70 3.36
CA TYR A 63 -15.82 -7.06 3.80
C TYR A 63 -15.95 -7.22 5.31
N ASP A 64 -16.03 -6.11 6.04
CA ASP A 64 -16.27 -6.14 7.48
C ASP A 64 -17.73 -6.52 7.73
N GLU A 65 -17.98 -7.77 8.10
CA GLU A 65 -19.34 -8.26 8.37
C GLU A 65 -19.92 -7.71 9.68
N ALA A 66 -19.12 -6.96 10.46
CA ALA A 66 -19.50 -6.41 11.76
C ALA A 66 -20.02 -4.96 11.71
N ALA A 67 -20.20 -4.36 10.54
CA ALA A 67 -20.90 -3.09 10.40
C ALA A 67 -22.42 -3.29 10.51
N LYS A 68 -22.91 -3.73 11.68
CA LYS A 68 -24.35 -3.78 11.98
C LYS A 68 -24.63 -3.53 13.46
#